data_AF-A0A7V8A946-F1
#
_entry.id   AF-A0A7V8A946-F1
#
_cell.length_a   1.000
_cell.length_b   1.000
_cell.length_c   1.000
_cell.angle_alpha   90.00
_cell.angle_beta   90.00
_cell.angle_gamma   90.00
#
_symmetry.space_group_name_H-M   'P 1'
#
loop_
_entity.id
_entity.type
_entity.pdbx_description
1 polymer ?
#
loop_
_entity_poly.entity_id
_entity_poly.type
_entity_poly.pdbx_seq_one_letter_code
_entity_poly.pdbx_strand_id
1 'polypeptide(L)'
;LAANERIARIVPSASGDVIPLKSKREEVRIPFGTLIEQGILRAGDAIYSPRGEKAARIHADGSICLGEMTGSIHRVGALAQSSPACNGWTYWHFRTDKGLVPIDVLRHQMRAKMAA
;
A
#
# COMPACT_ATOMS: atom_id res chain seq x y z
N LEU A 1 -22.79 -13.05 -36.35
CA LEU A 1 -22.05 -13.37 -35.11
C LEU A 1 -21.04 -12.24 -34.89
N ALA A 2 -21.38 -11.24 -34.06
CA ALA A 2 -20.55 -10.07 -33.77
C ALA A 2 -21.04 -9.34 -32.50
N ALA A 3 -20.12 -9.17 -31.55
CA ALA A 3 -19.86 -8.04 -30.62
C ALA A 3 -20.98 -7.27 -29.88
N ASN A 4 -20.74 -7.13 -28.56
CA ASN A 4 -21.10 -6.04 -27.63
C ASN A 4 -22.57 -5.86 -27.19
N GLU A 5 -22.89 -6.39 -26.00
CA GLU A 5 -24.04 -5.92 -25.21
C GLU A 5 -23.61 -4.93 -24.13
N ARG A 6 -24.15 -3.71 -24.26
CA ARG A 6 -23.88 -2.49 -23.50
C ARG A 6 -24.73 -2.46 -22.23
N ILE A 7 -24.09 -2.39 -21.07
CA ILE A 7 -24.72 -2.12 -19.77
C ILE A 7 -25.22 -0.66 -19.79
N ALA A 8 -26.54 -0.48 -19.83
CA ALA A 8 -27.20 0.81 -19.68
C ALA A 8 -28.19 0.73 -18.53
N ARG A 9 -27.92 1.48 -17.44
CA ARG A 9 -28.89 2.26 -16.64
C ARG A 9 -28.27 2.64 -15.31
N ILE A 10 -27.76 3.87 -15.23
CA ILE A 10 -27.74 4.58 -13.95
C ILE A 10 -28.31 5.96 -14.23
N VAL A 11 -29.45 6.23 -13.59
CA VAL A 11 -30.21 7.48 -13.65
C VAL A 11 -29.50 8.51 -12.75
N PRO A 12 -29.25 9.76 -13.18
CA PRO A 12 -28.66 10.77 -12.31
C PRO A 12 -29.73 11.41 -11.43
N SER A 13 -29.56 11.37 -10.11
CA SER A 13 -30.41 12.09 -9.16
C SER A 13 -29.90 13.53 -8.94
N ALA A 14 -30.87 14.45 -8.88
CA ALA A 14 -30.73 15.89 -8.94
C ALA A 14 -30.12 16.53 -7.67
N SER A 15 -29.56 17.71 -7.91
CA SER A 15 -28.85 18.61 -7.01
C SER A 15 -29.64 18.99 -5.75
N GLY A 16 -28.97 18.92 -4.60
CA GLY A 16 -29.37 19.52 -3.34
C GLY A 16 -28.13 19.98 -2.59
N ASP A 17 -27.93 21.30 -2.56
CA ASP A 17 -27.15 22.08 -1.60
C ASP A 17 -26.17 21.30 -0.71
N VAL A 18 -24.96 21.05 -1.21
CA VAL A 18 -23.84 20.65 -0.38
C VAL A 18 -22.90 21.84 -0.28
N ILE A 19 -23.11 22.65 0.76
CA ILE A 19 -22.10 23.55 1.29
C ILE A 19 -20.86 22.68 1.55
N PRO A 20 -19.70 22.90 0.89
CA PRO A 20 -18.49 22.20 1.27
C PRO A 20 -18.07 22.73 2.65
N LEU A 21 -18.52 22.06 3.72
CA LEU A 21 -17.96 22.23 5.05
C LEU A 21 -16.46 21.98 4.91
N LYS A 22 -15.67 23.05 5.13
CA LYS A 22 -14.20 23.09 5.06
C LYS A 22 -13.61 21.72 5.36
N SER A 23 -13.09 21.09 4.30
CA SER A 23 -12.54 19.74 4.29
C SER A 23 -11.64 19.54 5.50
N LYS A 24 -12.08 18.69 6.42
CA LYS A 24 -11.24 18.07 7.45
C LYS A 24 -10.08 17.46 6.68
N ARG A 25 -8.92 18.14 6.68
CA ARG A 25 -7.70 17.77 5.94
C ARG A 25 -7.58 16.26 5.92
N GLU A 26 -8.03 15.65 4.83
CA GLU A 26 -8.01 14.22 4.70
C GLU A 26 -6.55 13.89 4.54
N GLU A 27 -5.96 13.36 5.60
CA GLU A 27 -4.52 13.13 5.67
C GLU A 27 -4.12 12.35 4.43
N VAL A 28 -3.22 12.91 3.62
CA VAL A 28 -2.90 12.36 2.29
C VAL A 28 -2.59 10.88 2.44
N ARG A 29 -3.45 10.05 1.83
CA ARG A 29 -3.29 8.59 1.83
C ARG A 29 -2.12 8.24 0.92
N ILE A 30 -1.10 7.62 1.49
CA ILE A 30 0.09 7.18 0.75
C ILE A 30 -0.02 5.67 0.53
N PRO A 31 -0.32 5.21 -0.70
CA PRO A 31 -0.29 3.79 -1.02
C PRO A 31 1.15 3.28 -1.08
N PHE A 32 1.33 1.96 -0.90
CA PHE A 32 2.67 1.35 -0.92
C PHE A 32 3.38 1.55 -2.26
N GLY A 33 2.64 1.50 -3.37
CA GLY A 33 3.17 1.77 -4.71
C GLY A 33 3.88 3.13 -4.83
N THR A 34 3.39 4.16 -4.14
CA THR A 34 4.03 5.49 -4.17
C THR A 34 5.45 5.46 -3.60
N LEU A 35 5.75 4.62 -2.61
CA LEU A 35 7.13 4.48 -2.12
C LEU A 35 8.06 3.91 -3.20
N ILE A 36 7.53 3.07 -4.08
CA ILE A 36 8.27 2.46 -5.19
C ILE A 36 8.44 3.46 -6.32
N GLU A 37 7.37 4.14 -6.70
CA GLU A 37 7.38 5.18 -7.75
C GLU A 37 8.34 6.34 -7.41
N GLN A 38 8.46 6.68 -6.13
CA GLN A 38 9.38 7.71 -5.65
C GLN A 38 10.81 7.19 -5.43
N GLY A 39 11.07 5.91 -5.72
CA GLY A 39 12.39 5.27 -5.57
C GLY A 39 12.88 5.13 -4.13
N ILE A 40 11.99 5.31 -3.14
CA ILE A 40 12.29 5.13 -1.72
C ILE A 40 12.48 3.63 -1.42
N LEU A 41 11.62 2.82 -2.01
CA LEU A 41 11.78 1.37 -2.14
C LEU A 41 11.92 1.05 -3.63
N ARG A 42 12.58 -0.06 -3.96
CA ARG A 42 12.75 -0.49 -5.35
C ARG A 42 12.14 -1.87 -5.55
N ALA A 43 11.68 -2.11 -6.78
CA ALA A 43 11.38 -3.47 -7.22
C ALA A 43 12.64 -4.33 -7.08
N GLY A 44 12.49 -5.49 -6.45
CA GLY A 44 13.58 -6.38 -6.07
C GLY A 44 14.15 -6.11 -4.67
N ASP A 45 13.78 -5.05 -3.96
CA ASP A 45 14.24 -4.89 -2.58
C ASP A 45 13.61 -5.96 -1.67
N ALA A 46 14.36 -6.34 -0.64
CA ALA A 46 13.88 -7.27 0.39
C ALA A 46 13.37 -6.50 1.61
N ILE A 47 12.16 -6.86 2.04
CA ILE A 47 11.56 -6.45 3.31
C ILE A 47 11.37 -7.67 4.20
N TYR A 48 11.36 -7.46 5.51
CA TYR A 48 11.51 -8.51 6.50
C TYR A 48 10.40 -8.45 7.55
N SER A 49 10.08 -9.58 8.16
CA SER A 49 9.27 -9.61 9.40
C SER A 49 9.99 -8.86 10.54
N PRO A 50 9.29 -8.48 11.63
CA PRO A 50 9.89 -7.71 12.73
C PRO A 50 11.13 -8.35 13.37
N ARG A 51 11.21 -9.68 13.37
CA ARG A 51 12.36 -10.45 13.90
C ARG A 51 13.37 -10.87 12.82
N GLY A 52 13.13 -10.53 11.56
CA GLY A 52 13.99 -10.93 10.43
C GLY A 52 13.83 -12.38 9.96
N GLU A 53 12.87 -13.13 10.49
CA GLU A 53 12.66 -14.56 10.18
C GLU A 53 12.10 -14.81 8.77
N LYS A 54 11.30 -13.88 8.26
CA LYS A 54 10.68 -13.96 6.92
C LYS A 54 11.17 -12.80 6.07
N ALA A 55 11.50 -13.07 4.81
CA ALA A 55 11.93 -12.08 3.83
C ALA A 55 11.03 -12.12 2.59
N ALA A 56 10.37 -11.01 2.29
CA ALA A 56 9.57 -10.82 1.09
C ALA A 56 10.28 -9.89 0.11
N ARG A 57 10.10 -10.10 -1.19
CA ARG A 57 10.67 -9.25 -2.24
C ARG A 57 9.59 -8.35 -2.81
N ILE A 58 9.95 -7.11 -3.10
CA ILE A 58 9.04 -6.11 -3.69
C ILE A 58 8.96 -6.32 -5.20
N HIS A 59 7.75 -6.32 -5.76
CA HIS A 59 7.54 -6.27 -7.20
C HIS A 59 7.29 -4.83 -7.68
N ALA A 60 7.48 -4.60 -8.98
CA ALA A 60 7.32 -3.27 -9.59
C ALA A 60 5.87 -2.74 -9.53
N ASP A 61 4.89 -3.63 -9.41
CA ASP A 61 3.47 -3.29 -9.31
C ASP A 61 3.02 -2.95 -7.87
N GLY A 62 3.93 -3.00 -6.89
CA GLY A 62 3.61 -2.79 -5.48
C GLY A 62 3.08 -4.02 -4.74
N SER A 63 3.04 -5.18 -5.39
CA SER A 63 2.91 -6.46 -4.69
C SER A 63 4.24 -6.86 -4.04
N ILE A 64 4.18 -7.78 -3.10
CA ILE A 64 5.34 -8.44 -2.50
C ILE A 64 5.20 -9.94 -2.64
N CYS A 65 6.32 -10.65 -2.77
CA CYS A 65 6.35 -12.11 -2.80
C CYS A 65 7.15 -12.68 -1.62
N LEU A 66 6.57 -13.64 -0.90
CA LEU A 66 7.20 -14.42 0.17
C LEU A 66 7.13 -15.90 -0.23
N GLY A 67 8.24 -16.45 -0.72
CA GLY A 67 8.22 -17.78 -1.34
C GLY A 67 7.27 -17.80 -2.54
N GLU A 68 6.29 -18.70 -2.54
CA GLU A 68 5.27 -18.80 -3.61
C GLU A 68 4.09 -17.83 -3.43
N MET A 69 4.01 -17.15 -2.28
CA MET A 69 2.88 -16.30 -1.94
C MET A 69 3.09 -14.89 -2.45
N THR A 70 2.23 -14.42 -3.36
CA THR A 70 2.28 -13.05 -3.91
C THR A 70 1.01 -12.28 -3.59
N GLY A 71 1.14 -11.00 -3.27
CA GLY A 71 0.00 -10.11 -3.04
C GLY A 71 0.38 -8.80 -2.38
N SER A 72 -0.60 -8.06 -1.85
CA SER A 72 -0.33 -6.81 -1.13
C SER A 72 0.43 -7.06 0.19
N ILE A 73 1.10 -6.02 0.70
CA ILE A 73 1.81 -6.06 1.99
C ILE A 73 0.93 -6.57 3.16
N HIS A 74 -0.38 -6.28 3.11
CA HIS A 74 -1.35 -6.70 4.12
C HIS A 74 -1.71 -8.18 3.96
N ARG A 75 -2.04 -8.62 2.74
CA ARG A 75 -2.43 -10.01 2.46
C ARG A 75 -1.26 -10.96 2.77
N VAL A 76 -0.09 -10.67 2.23
CA VAL A 76 1.09 -11.52 2.43
C VAL A 76 1.54 -11.49 3.89
N GLY A 77 1.47 -10.34 4.57
CA GLY A 77 1.74 -10.24 6.00
C GLY A 77 0.76 -11.03 6.87
N ALA A 78 -0.53 -11.08 6.49
CA ALA A 78 -1.55 -11.84 7.20
C ALA A 78 -1.30 -13.35 7.06
N LEU A 79 -1.05 -13.81 5.83
CA LEU A 79 -0.70 -15.20 5.55
C LEU A 79 0.63 -15.60 6.23
N ALA A 80 1.62 -14.69 6.24
CA ALA A 80 2.89 -14.91 6.94
C ALA A 80 2.70 -15.06 8.46
N GLN A 81 1.65 -14.48 9.06
CA GLN A 81 1.37 -14.63 10.49
C GLN A 81 0.31 -15.70 10.78
N SER A 82 -0.22 -16.37 9.76
CA SER A 82 -1.40 -17.22 9.88
C SER A 82 -2.57 -16.51 10.58
N SER A 83 -2.74 -15.22 10.30
CA SER A 83 -3.74 -14.33 10.88
C SER A 83 -4.75 -13.89 9.82
N PRO A 84 -6.02 -13.63 10.18
CA PRO A 84 -7.03 -13.13 9.23
C PRO A 84 -6.70 -11.73 8.68
N ALA A 85 -5.91 -10.93 9.41
CA ALA A 85 -5.51 -9.60 9.01
C ALA A 85 -4.10 -9.25 9.51
N CYS A 86 -3.45 -8.32 8.81
CA CYS A 86 -2.14 -7.78 9.18
C CYS A 86 -2.04 -6.33 8.74
N ASN A 87 -1.53 -5.47 9.62
CA ASN A 87 -1.07 -4.14 9.22
C ASN A 87 0.33 -4.27 8.58
N GLY A 88 0.38 -4.35 7.25
CA GLY A 88 1.62 -4.56 6.51
C GLY A 88 2.66 -3.44 6.73
N TRP A 89 2.22 -2.22 7.04
CA TRP A 89 3.10 -1.07 7.24
C TRP A 89 4.00 -1.22 8.47
N THR A 90 3.46 -1.76 9.56
CA THR A 90 4.20 -1.94 10.81
C THR A 90 4.81 -3.33 10.92
N TYR A 91 4.27 -4.32 10.19
CA TYR A 91 4.81 -5.67 10.18
C TYR A 91 6.09 -5.79 9.34
N TRP A 92 6.07 -5.22 8.13
CA TRP A 92 7.23 -5.30 7.25
C TRP A 92 8.26 -4.24 7.61
N HIS A 93 9.52 -4.66 7.64
CA HIS A 93 10.66 -3.84 7.98
C HIS A 93 11.66 -3.85 6.84
N PHE A 94 12.32 -2.73 6.59
CA PHE A 94 13.47 -2.67 5.70
C PHE A 94 14.75 -2.63 6.55
N ARG A 95 15.87 -3.03 5.95
CA ARG A 95 17.17 -3.06 6.64
C ARG A 95 17.86 -1.70 6.51
N THR A 96 18.37 -1.20 7.62
CA THR A 96 19.20 0.01 7.73
C THR A 96 20.49 -0.31 8.48
N ASP A 97 21.44 0.62 8.53
CA ASP A 97 22.66 0.51 9.33
C ASP A 97 22.38 0.33 10.84
N LYS A 98 21.19 0.76 11.30
CA LYS A 98 20.76 0.65 12.70
C LYS A 98 19.90 -0.58 12.99
N GLY A 99 19.67 -1.44 11.98
CA GLY A 99 18.85 -2.64 12.10
C GLY A 99 17.57 -2.58 11.26
N LEU A 100 16.58 -3.41 11.64
CA LEU A 100 15.29 -3.50 10.97
C LEU A 100 14.38 -2.37 11.44
N VAL A 101 13.83 -1.62 10.49
CA VAL A 101 12.95 -0.48 10.75
C VAL A 101 11.63 -0.67 9.98
N PRO A 102 10.45 -0.41 10.58
CA PRO A 102 9.16 -0.60 9.90
C PRO A 102 9.06 0.22 8.62
N ILE A 103 8.44 -0.29 7.56
CA ILE A 103 8.25 0.49 6.33
C ILE A 103 7.31 1.70 6.54
N ASP A 104 6.54 1.72 7.62
CA ASP A 104 5.68 2.84 8.00
C ASP A 104 6.43 4.17 8.16
N VAL A 105 7.69 4.17 8.62
CA VAL A 105 8.46 5.43 8.70
C VAL A 105 8.71 6.05 7.33
N LEU A 106 8.79 5.24 6.26
CA LEU A 106 8.95 5.73 4.89
C LEU A 106 7.67 6.45 4.43
N ARG A 107 6.50 5.97 4.88
CA ARG A 107 5.22 6.60 4.64
C ARG A 107 5.14 7.98 5.28
N HIS A 108 5.61 8.12 6.53
CA HIS A 108 5.69 9.40 7.22
C HIS A 108 6.65 10.38 6.53
N GLN A 109 7.82 9.90 6.08
CA GLN A 109 8.76 10.71 5.31
C GLN A 109 8.13 11.21 4.00
N MET A 110 7.41 10.35 3.28
CA MET A 110 6.72 10.74 2.05
C MET A 110 5.65 11.80 2.30
N ARG A 111 4.87 11.64 3.37
CA ARG A 111 3.84 12.61 3.74
C ARG A 111 4.44 13.98 4.10
N ALA A 112 5.58 13.99 4.81
CA ALA A 112 6.31 15.23 5.09
C ALA A 112 6.81 15.90 3.80
N LYS A 113 7.31 15.12 2.82
CA LYS A 113 7.73 15.64 1.50
C LYS A 113 6.58 16.25 0.69
N MET A 114 5.36 15.70 0.80
CA MET A 114 4.19 16.22 0.07
C MET A 114 3.57 17.47 0.72
N ALA A 115 3.90 17.73 1.98
CA ALA A 115 3.41 18.90 2.72
C ALA A 115 4.37 20.10 2.65
N ALA A 116 5.57 19.91 2.10
CA ALA A 116 6.58 20.93 1.85
C ALA A 116 6.45 21.48 0.43
#